data_AF-A0A2B5WYQ2-F1
#
_entry.id   AF-A0A2B5WYQ2-F1
#
_cell.length_a   1.000
_cell.length_b   1.000
_cell.length_c   1.000
_cell.angle_alpha   90.00
_cell.angle_beta   90.00
_cell.angle_gamma   90.00
#
_symmetry.space_group_name_H-M   'P 1'
#
loop_
_entity.id
_entity.type
_entity.pdbx_description
1 polymer ?
#
loop_
_entity_poly.entity_id
_entity_poly.type
_entity_poly.pdbx_seq_one_letter_code
_entity_poly.pdbx_strand_id
1 'polypeptide(L)'
;MNKRNIRTTVSGDLIVTHLIGQIKTEDVYEWFNGFEQVCQQFISEGRKYKLLVDRKGYKPTHFSVQKVWKDKFFNETILNHSKAIAFLLEEGEILNYLQQSNTKESVKFFDDYEQALIWLDEYPI
;
A
#
# COMPACT_ATOMS: atom_id res chain seq x y z
N MET A 1 4.39 2.62 20.73
CA MET A 1 3.82 2.24 19.43
C MET A 1 4.28 0.84 19.08
N ASN A 2 3.37 -0.04 18.66
CA ASN A 2 3.72 -1.40 18.29
C ASN A 2 4.35 -1.34 16.89
N LYS A 3 5.68 -1.39 16.78
CA LYS A 3 6.45 -1.28 15.51
C LYS A 3 5.99 -2.24 14.39
N ARG A 4 5.15 -3.23 14.71
CA ARG A 4 4.53 -4.15 13.75
C ARG A 4 3.40 -3.51 12.93
N ASN A 5 2.77 -2.46 13.43
CA ASN A 5 1.60 -1.83 12.83
C ASN A 5 1.95 -0.89 11.66
N ILE A 6 3.17 -0.34 11.70
CA ILE A 6 3.71 0.55 10.68
C ILE A 6 5.07 -0.01 10.24
N ARG A 7 5.10 -0.67 9.09
CA ARG A 7 6.31 -1.36 8.61
C ARG A 7 6.33 -1.43 7.09
N THR A 8 7.50 -1.27 6.51
CA THR A 8 7.74 -1.57 5.10
C THR A 8 8.83 -2.63 4.98
N THR A 9 8.64 -3.61 4.11
CA THR A 9 9.61 -4.67 3.81
C THR A 9 9.77 -4.84 2.32
N VAL A 10 10.93 -5.34 1.91
CA VAL A 10 11.27 -5.60 0.51
C VAL A 10 11.66 -7.06 0.34
N SER A 11 11.14 -7.69 -0.70
CA SER A 11 11.55 -9.03 -1.14
C SER A 11 11.61 -9.05 -2.67
N GLY A 12 12.81 -9.09 -3.24
CA GLY A 12 12.99 -8.98 -4.70
C GLY A 12 12.56 -7.60 -5.22
N ASP A 13 11.57 -7.57 -6.11
CA ASP A 13 10.92 -6.35 -6.62
C ASP A 13 9.59 -6.03 -5.91
N LEU A 14 9.20 -6.83 -4.91
CA LEU A 14 7.98 -6.61 -4.12
C LEU A 14 8.29 -5.75 -2.89
N ILE A 15 7.58 -4.64 -2.78
CA ILE A 15 7.47 -3.82 -1.58
C ILE A 15 6.15 -4.18 -0.89
N VAL A 16 6.23 -4.59 0.39
CA VAL A 16 5.04 -4.77 1.24
C VAL A 16 5.05 -3.66 2.29
N THR A 17 3.96 -2.91 2.38
CA THR A 17 3.83 -1.80 3.32
C THR A 17 2.58 -1.95 4.16
N HIS A 18 2.74 -1.95 5.48
CA HIS A 18 1.68 -2.14 6.47
C HIS A 18 1.37 -0.81 7.16
N LEU A 19 0.07 -0.50 7.21
CA LEU A 19 -0.48 0.57 8.02
C LEU A 19 -1.77 0.03 8.66
N ILE A 20 -1.64 -0.68 9.78
CA ILE A 20 -2.70 -1.49 10.39
C ILE A 20 -2.89 -1.19 11.88
N GLY A 21 -4.06 -1.51 12.44
CA GLY A 21 -4.39 -1.22 13.84
C GLY A 21 -4.81 0.23 14.07
N GLN A 22 -4.70 0.72 15.31
CA GLN A 22 -5.02 2.10 15.63
C GLN A 22 -3.94 3.05 15.10
N ILE A 23 -4.31 3.92 14.15
CA ILE A 23 -3.38 4.82 13.44
C ILE A 23 -3.74 6.28 13.71
N LYS A 24 -2.76 7.05 14.19
CA LYS A 24 -2.79 8.50 14.35
C LYS A 24 -2.05 9.19 13.21
N THR A 25 -2.13 10.51 13.17
CA THR A 25 -1.45 11.31 12.15
C THR A 25 0.07 11.14 12.21
N GLU A 26 0.65 11.03 13.40
CA GLU A 26 2.10 10.83 13.59
C GLU A 26 2.56 9.49 13.01
N ASP A 27 1.77 8.44 13.20
CA ASP A 27 2.05 7.10 12.66
C ASP A 27 2.10 7.13 11.12
N VAL A 28 1.25 7.94 10.47
CA VAL A 28 1.27 8.12 9.01
C VAL A 28 2.56 8.80 8.55
N TYR A 29 3.06 9.80 9.28
CA TYR A 29 4.33 10.44 8.94
C TYR A 29 5.52 9.49 9.12
N GLU A 30 5.56 8.73 10.23
CA GLU A 30 6.62 7.74 10.46
C GLU A 30 6.60 6.63 9.40
N TRP A 31 5.41 6.09 9.09
CA TRP A 31 5.22 5.12 8.03
C TRP A 31 5.71 5.67 6.68
N PHE A 32 5.30 6.89 6.32
CA PHE A 32 5.62 7.47 5.03
C PHE A 32 7.12 7.65 4.83
N ASN A 33 7.85 8.07 5.87
CA ASN A 33 9.30 8.25 5.77
C ASN A 33 10.02 6.94 5.41
N GLY A 34 9.64 5.83 6.04
CA GLY A 34 10.22 4.52 5.74
C GLY A 34 9.78 3.99 4.37
N PHE A 35 8.51 4.14 4.03
CA PHE A 35 7.95 3.73 2.75
C PHE A 35 8.58 4.50 1.57
N GLU A 36 8.63 5.83 1.67
CA GLU A 36 9.19 6.69 0.64
C GLU A 36 10.67 6.40 0.41
N GLN A 37 11.46 6.20 1.48
CA GLN A 37 12.87 5.86 1.36
C GLN A 37 13.07 4.58 0.53
N VAL A 38 12.26 3.55 0.78
CA VAL A 38 12.32 2.29 0.02
C VAL A 38 11.95 2.54 -1.44
N CYS A 39 10.85 3.25 -1.72
CA CYS A 39 10.43 3.56 -3.08
C CYS A 39 11.49 4.36 -3.84
N GLN A 40 12.09 5.37 -3.19
CA GLN A 40 13.13 6.21 -3.80
C GLN A 40 14.40 5.43 -4.14
N GLN A 41 14.76 4.41 -3.35
CA GLN A 41 15.86 3.53 -3.70
C GLN A 41 15.64 2.87 -5.07
N PHE A 42 14.48 2.23 -5.27
CA PHE A 42 14.14 1.63 -6.56
C PHE A 42 14.13 2.65 -7.70
N ILE A 43 13.52 3.82 -7.48
CA ILE A 43 13.44 4.90 -8.46
C ILE A 43 14.85 5.37 -8.87
N SER A 44 15.75 5.57 -7.91
CA SER A 44 17.13 6.01 -8.15
C SER A 44 17.96 4.98 -8.91
N GLU A 45 17.65 3.69 -8.73
CA GLU A 45 18.27 2.57 -9.45
C GLU A 45 17.62 2.34 -10.84
N GLY A 46 16.61 3.14 -11.23
CA GLY A 46 15.85 2.96 -12.46
C GLY A 46 14.99 1.69 -12.48
N ARG A 47 14.75 1.09 -11.32
CA ARG A 47 13.99 -0.15 -11.15
C ARG A 47 12.54 0.17 -10.84
N LYS A 48 11.64 -0.57 -11.47
CA LYS A 48 10.22 -0.60 -11.07
C LYS A 48 10.00 -1.65 -9.99
N TYR A 49 8.91 -1.52 -9.25
CA TYR A 49 8.54 -2.44 -8.17
C TYR A 49 7.05 -2.78 -8.19
N LYS A 50 6.72 -3.91 -7.57
CA LYS A 50 5.36 -4.33 -7.24
C LYS A 50 5.05 -3.88 -5.82
N LEU A 51 3.80 -3.49 -5.53
CA LEU A 51 3.43 -2.91 -4.24
C LEU A 51 2.24 -3.64 -3.62
N LEU A 52 2.42 -4.21 -2.44
CA LEU A 52 1.33 -4.68 -1.58
C LEU A 52 1.10 -3.66 -0.46
N VAL A 53 -0.08 -3.03 -0.46
CA VAL A 53 -0.51 -2.07 0.54
C VAL A 53 -1.45 -2.76 1.50
N ASP A 54 -0.92 -3.22 2.63
CA ASP A 54 -1.69 -3.89 3.68
C ASP A 54 -2.32 -2.89 4.63
N ARG A 55 -3.65 -2.80 4.55
CA ARG A 55 -4.49 -1.97 5.40
C ARG A 55 -5.62 -2.78 6.03
N LYS A 56 -5.54 -4.11 6.02
CA LYS A 56 -6.51 -4.95 6.71
C LYS A 56 -6.33 -4.71 8.21
N GLY A 57 -7.40 -4.30 8.88
CA GLY A 57 -7.37 -3.84 10.27
C GLY A 57 -6.95 -2.37 10.47
N TYR A 58 -6.83 -1.55 9.41
CA TYR A 58 -6.58 -0.10 9.52
C TYR A 58 -7.73 0.61 10.25
N LYS A 59 -7.43 1.22 11.40
CA LYS A 59 -8.39 1.92 12.26
C LYS A 59 -7.86 3.32 12.57
N PRO A 60 -8.19 4.35 11.77
CA PRO A 60 -7.73 5.70 12.02
C PRO A 60 -8.39 6.25 13.29
N THR A 61 -7.63 6.96 14.12
CA THR A 61 -8.18 7.58 15.35
C THR A 61 -9.08 8.78 15.05
N HIS A 62 -8.97 9.37 13.86
CA HIS A 62 -9.77 10.52 13.42
C HIS A 62 -9.86 10.55 11.88
N PHE A 63 -10.93 11.13 11.33
CA PHE A 63 -11.13 11.19 9.86
C PHE A 63 -10.00 11.92 9.12
N SER A 64 -9.35 12.89 9.79
CA SER A 64 -8.21 13.63 9.21
C SER A 64 -7.01 12.74 8.91
N VAL A 65 -6.82 11.65 9.65
CA VAL A 65 -5.73 10.68 9.41
C VAL A 65 -5.85 10.06 8.02
N GLN A 66 -7.08 9.79 7.56
CA GLN A 66 -7.31 9.24 6.23
C GLN A 66 -6.90 10.23 5.13
N LYS A 67 -7.16 11.53 5.35
CA LYS A 67 -6.76 12.59 4.42
C LYS A 67 -5.24 12.66 4.30
N VAL A 68 -4.53 12.72 5.43
CA VAL A 68 -3.06 12.79 5.44
C VAL A 68 -2.44 11.56 4.76
N TRP A 69 -2.98 10.37 5.02
CA TRP A 69 -2.54 9.15 4.34
C TRP A 69 -2.75 9.24 2.82
N LYS A 70 -3.92 9.67 2.36
CA LYS A 70 -4.20 9.83 0.93
C LYS A 70 -3.23 10.82 0.28
N ASP A 71 -3.06 11.99 0.88
CA ASP A 71 -2.20 13.06 0.37
C ASP A 71 -0.74 12.59 0.23
N LYS A 72 -0.30 11.70 1.12
CA LYS A 72 1.04 11.10 1.09
C LYS A 72 1.17 9.95 0.08
N PHE A 73 0.24 9.01 0.11
CA PHE A 73 0.32 7.78 -0.69
C PHE A 73 0.10 8.04 -2.18
N PHE A 74 -0.84 8.93 -2.53
CA PHE A 74 -1.15 9.27 -3.93
C PHE A 74 -0.15 10.26 -4.53
N ASN A 75 1.14 9.95 -4.40
CA ASN A 75 2.24 10.66 -5.02
C ASN A 75 2.48 10.07 -6.42
N GLU A 76 2.37 10.91 -7.46
CA GLU A 76 2.50 10.48 -8.85
C GLU A 76 3.85 9.81 -9.14
N THR A 77 4.94 10.28 -8.56
CA THR A 77 6.27 9.71 -8.79
C THR A 77 6.36 8.27 -8.29
N ILE A 78 5.84 8.00 -7.09
CA ILE A 78 5.81 6.65 -6.49
C ILE A 78 4.90 5.75 -7.32
N LEU A 79 3.67 6.21 -7.61
CA LEU A 79 2.69 5.40 -8.33
C LEU A 79 3.09 5.09 -9.77
N ASN A 80 3.71 6.04 -10.48
CA ASN A 80 4.16 5.83 -11.86
C ASN A 80 5.36 4.86 -11.99
N HIS A 81 6.13 4.68 -10.92
CA HIS A 81 7.22 3.70 -10.86
C HIS A 81 6.77 2.32 -10.38
N SER A 82 5.56 2.21 -9.83
CA SER A 82 4.96 0.92 -9.51
C SER A 82 4.51 0.21 -10.79
N LYS A 83 4.79 -1.10 -10.89
CA LYS A 83 4.29 -1.97 -11.97
C LYS A 83 2.83 -2.37 -11.71
N ALA A 84 2.57 -2.78 -10.48
CA ALA A 84 1.28 -3.21 -10.00
C ALA A 84 1.13 -2.88 -8.52
N ILE A 85 -0.11 -2.62 -8.10
CA ILE A 85 -0.47 -2.30 -6.72
C ILE A 85 -1.63 -3.20 -6.30
N ALA A 86 -1.41 -4.01 -5.27
CA ALA A 86 -2.47 -4.72 -4.58
C ALA A 86 -2.80 -3.99 -3.27
N PHE A 87 -4.07 -3.68 -3.05
CA PHE A 87 -4.57 -3.20 -1.77
C PHE A 87 -5.23 -4.33 -1.02
N LEU A 88 -4.76 -4.61 0.20
CA LEU A 88 -5.39 -5.56 1.10
C LEU A 88 -6.25 -4.78 2.12
N LEU A 89 -7.56 -5.07 2.11
CA LEU A 89 -8.58 -4.36 2.88
C LEU A 89 -9.41 -5.34 3.71
N GLU A 90 -10.27 -4.79 4.58
CA GLU A 90 -11.32 -5.59 5.20
C GLU A 90 -12.38 -5.98 4.17
N GLU A 91 -12.95 -7.18 4.35
CA GLU A 91 -14.12 -7.61 3.60
C GLU A 91 -15.30 -6.65 3.90
N GLY A 92 -16.04 -6.27 2.85
CA GLY A 92 -17.23 -5.44 3.00
C GLY A 92 -17.56 -4.59 1.79
N GLU A 93 -18.54 -3.71 1.95
CA GLU A 93 -19.09 -2.90 0.85
C GLU A 93 -18.06 -2.00 0.17
N ILE A 94 -17.11 -1.45 0.95
CA ILE A 94 -16.04 -0.59 0.40
C ILE A 94 -15.14 -1.39 -0.53
N LEU A 95 -14.77 -2.62 -0.16
CA LEU A 95 -13.96 -3.48 -1.02
C LEU A 95 -14.69 -3.78 -2.33
N ASN A 96 -15.96 -4.19 -2.24
CA ASN A 96 -16.79 -4.49 -3.42
C ASN A 96 -16.92 -3.27 -4.34
N TYR A 97 -17.15 -2.07 -3.77
CA TYR A 97 -17.21 -0.84 -4.53
C TYR A 97 -15.88 -0.52 -5.22
N LEU A 98 -14.75 -0.66 -4.53
CA LEU A 98 -13.43 -0.41 -5.10
C LEU A 98 -13.12 -1.38 -6.23
N GLN A 99 -13.46 -2.66 -6.08
CA GLN A 99 -13.29 -3.66 -7.14
C GLN A 99 -14.12 -3.35 -8.39
N GLN A 100 -15.38 -2.93 -8.22
CA GLN A 100 -16.28 -2.61 -9.33
C GLN A 100 -15.94 -1.28 -10.03
N SER A 101 -15.47 -0.29 -9.28
CA SER A 101 -15.14 1.04 -9.80
C SER A 101 -13.73 1.16 -10.36
N ASN A 102 -12.88 0.16 -10.14
CA ASN A 102 -11.48 0.19 -10.57
C ASN A 102 -11.36 0.09 -12.09
N THR A 103 -10.72 1.10 -12.69
CA THR A 103 -10.45 1.15 -14.14
C THR A 103 -9.00 0.85 -14.49
N LYS A 104 -8.13 0.65 -13.50
CA LYS A 104 -6.70 0.41 -13.70
C LYS A 104 -6.38 -1.06 -13.52
N GLU A 105 -5.97 -1.74 -14.59
CA GLU A 105 -5.59 -3.17 -14.55
C GLU A 105 -4.37 -3.43 -13.65
N SER A 106 -3.48 -2.44 -13.51
CA SER A 106 -2.32 -2.49 -12.61
C SER A 106 -2.66 -2.25 -11.14
N VAL A 107 -3.92 -2.06 -10.79
CA VAL A 107 -4.38 -1.90 -9.42
C VAL A 107 -5.45 -2.94 -9.13
N LYS A 108 -5.35 -3.64 -8.01
CA LYS A 108 -6.39 -4.59 -7.60
C LYS A 108 -6.58 -4.59 -6.09
N PHE A 109 -7.79 -4.91 -5.66
CA PHE A 109 -8.21 -4.88 -4.26
C PHE A 109 -8.59 -6.28 -3.81
N PHE A 110 -8.10 -6.67 -2.64
CA PHE A 110 -8.25 -8.00 -2.06
C PHE A 110 -8.63 -7.89 -0.59
N ASP A 111 -9.27 -8.92 -0.07
CA ASP A 111 -9.41 -9.22 1.36
C ASP A 111 -8.51 -10.39 1.80
N ASP A 112 -8.01 -11.20 0.87
CA ASP A 112 -7.09 -12.31 1.12
C ASP A 112 -5.62 -11.95 0.79
N TYR A 113 -4.73 -12.16 1.75
CA TYR A 113 -3.31 -11.81 1.62
C TYR A 113 -2.58 -12.70 0.61
N GLU A 114 -2.88 -13.99 0.59
CA GLU A 114 -2.21 -14.95 -0.31
C GLU A 114 -2.61 -14.69 -1.76
N GLN A 115 -3.89 -14.45 -2.04
CA GLN A 115 -4.37 -14.07 -3.36
C GLN A 115 -3.75 -12.76 -3.85
N ALA A 116 -3.59 -11.76 -2.96
CA ALA A 116 -2.93 -10.51 -3.32
C ALA A 116 -1.47 -10.73 -3.72
N LEU A 117 -0.75 -11.60 -2.99
CA LEU A 117 0.63 -11.97 -3.31
C LEU A 117 0.73 -12.75 -4.62
N ILE A 118 -0.10 -13.78 -4.83
CA ILE A 118 -0.11 -14.58 -6.06
C ILE A 118 -0.35 -13.66 -7.27
N TRP A 119 -1.36 -12.78 -7.18
CA TRP A 119 -1.64 -11.85 -8.27
C TRP A 119 -0.48 -10.90 -8.57
N LEU A 120 0.20 -10.40 -7.52
CA LEU A 120 1.39 -9.57 -7.72
C LEU A 120 2.52 -10.38 -8.37
N ASP A 121 2.79 -11.60 -7.92
CA ASP A 121 3.84 -12.46 -8.45
C ASP A 121 3.62 -12.76 -9.95
N GLU A 122 2.39 -13.15 -10.30
CA GLU A 122 1.96 -13.44 -11.67
C GLU A 122 1.85 -12.19 -12.56
N TYR A 123 1.81 -10.97 -11.98
CA TYR A 123 1.71 -9.75 -12.77
C TYR A 123 2.94 -9.59 -13.66
N PRO A 124 2.74 -9.38 -14.98
CA PRO A 124 3.83 -9.42 -15.96
C PRO A 124 4.92 -8.38 -15.68
N ILE A 125 6.15 -8.76 -16.05
CA ILE A 125 7.39 -7.97 -15.85
C ILE A 125 7.44 -6.78 -16.80
#